data_AF-G7YVF8-F1
#
_entry.id   AF-G7YVF8-F1
#
_cell.length_a   1.000
_cell.length_b   1.000
_cell.length_c   1.000
_cell.angle_alpha   90.00
_cell.angle_beta   90.00
_cell.angle_gamma   90.00
#
_symmetry.space_group_name_H-M   'P 1'
#
loop_
_entity.id
_entity.type
_entity.pdbx_description
1 polymer ?
#
loop_
_entity_poly.entity_id
_entity_poly.type
_entity_poly.pdbx_seq_one_letter_code
_entity_poly.pdbx_strand_id
1 'polypeptide(L)'
;MSFLVRSLILAVHSPQANPLPCGIFQFLPFLGVPTRFYKVRDHLTLRCRDCHFDRREGRLYVECKTYPRHKQAQKMREPRQPWTYKRAVWKHYCY
;
A
#
# COMPACT_ATOMS: atom_id res chain seq x y z
N MET A 1 -65.36 -2.63 -37.43
CA MET A 1 -65.40 -1.82 -38.66
C MET A 1 -64.61 -0.55 -38.40
N SER A 2 -63.58 -0.31 -39.22
CA SER A 2 -63.04 1.02 -39.61
C SER A 2 -62.68 2.01 -38.50
N PHE A 3 -61.40 2.21 -38.16
CA PHE A 3 -60.32 2.91 -38.89
C PHE A 3 -60.48 4.43 -39.03
N LEU A 4 -59.39 5.09 -38.61
CA LEU A 4 -58.93 6.47 -38.85
C LEU A 4 -59.65 7.52 -37.99
N VAL A 5 -58.98 8.57 -37.52
CA VAL A 5 -58.55 9.68 -38.39
C VAL A 5 -57.57 10.60 -37.64
N ARG A 6 -56.48 10.99 -38.35
CA ARG A 6 -55.69 12.25 -38.27
C ARG A 6 -54.92 12.57 -36.98
N SER A 7 -53.84 13.34 -36.97
CA SER A 7 -52.86 13.83 -37.95
C SER A 7 -51.93 14.77 -37.16
N LEU A 8 -50.67 14.79 -37.59
CA LEU A 8 -49.76 15.94 -37.64
C LEU A 8 -49.29 16.63 -36.34
N ILE A 9 -47.97 16.47 -36.14
CA ILE A 9 -46.96 17.52 -35.90
C ILE A 9 -47.14 18.35 -34.62
N LEU A 10 -46.12 18.34 -33.75
CA LEU A 10 -45.35 19.55 -33.43
C LEU A 10 -44.06 19.18 -32.68
N ALA A 11 -43.00 19.83 -33.13
CA ALA A 11 -41.64 19.76 -32.62
C ALA A 11 -41.55 20.20 -31.17
N VAL A 12 -40.76 19.51 -30.35
CA VAL A 12 -40.17 20.10 -29.14
C VAL A 12 -38.70 19.70 -29.08
N HIS A 13 -37.89 20.57 -29.69
CA HIS A 13 -36.68 21.14 -29.10
C HIS A 13 -35.83 20.23 -28.21
N SER A 14 -34.72 19.75 -28.76
CA SER A 14 -33.42 19.79 -28.08
C SER A 14 -33.18 21.23 -27.64
N PRO A 15 -32.90 21.49 -26.35
CA PRO A 15 -31.52 21.73 -25.92
C PRO A 15 -31.34 21.26 -24.45
N GLN A 16 -30.18 21.00 -23.84
CA GLN A 16 -29.00 21.82 -23.63
C GLN A 16 -27.94 20.90 -22.99
N ALA A 17 -26.68 21.26 -23.21
CA ALA A 17 -25.50 20.66 -22.62
C ALA A 17 -25.63 20.51 -21.09
N ASN A 18 -25.36 19.30 -20.58
CA ASN A 18 -24.99 19.13 -19.18
C ASN A 18 -23.53 19.58 -19.05
N PRO A 19 -23.23 20.66 -18.31
CA PRO A 19 -21.84 21.03 -18.07
C PRO A 19 -21.19 19.91 -17.26
N LEU A 20 -20.08 19.39 -17.78
CA LEU A 20 -19.17 18.52 -17.04
C LEU A 20 -18.76 19.26 -15.75
N PRO A 21 -18.95 18.69 -14.55
CA PRO A 21 -18.38 19.27 -13.35
C PRO A 21 -16.86 19.11 -13.43
N CYS A 22 -16.21 20.20 -13.82
CA CYS A 22 -14.79 20.43 -13.66
C CYS A 22 -14.46 20.37 -12.16
N GLY A 23 -13.79 19.29 -11.75
CA GLY A 23 -13.17 19.17 -10.45
C GLY A 23 -14.11 18.67 -9.36
N ILE A 24 -13.82 17.48 -8.85
CA ILE A 24 -13.62 17.17 -7.43
C ILE A 24 -13.39 15.64 -7.34
N PHE A 25 -12.16 15.28 -6.97
CA PHE A 25 -11.79 14.03 -6.29
C PHE A 25 -12.03 12.70 -7.02
N GLN A 26 -11.12 12.35 -7.94
CA GLN A 26 -10.71 10.95 -8.10
C GLN A 26 -9.62 10.60 -7.07
N PHE A 27 -9.95 10.69 -5.79
CA PHE A 27 -9.23 9.88 -4.80
C PHE A 27 -9.93 8.53 -4.78
N LEU A 28 -9.52 7.60 -5.65
CA LEU A 28 -9.72 6.19 -5.36
C LEU A 28 -9.14 5.97 -3.96
N PRO A 29 -9.91 5.48 -2.97
CA PRO A 29 -9.29 5.02 -1.75
C PRO A 29 -8.41 3.87 -2.21
N PHE A 30 -7.12 4.09 -2.12
CA PHE A 30 -6.11 3.05 -2.04
C PHE A 30 -6.73 1.99 -1.14
N LEU A 31 -7.22 0.88 -1.70
CA LEU A 31 -7.78 -0.23 -0.96
C LEU A 31 -6.62 -0.78 -0.16
N GLY A 32 -6.36 -0.17 0.99
CA GLY A 32 -5.29 -0.48 1.89
C GLY A 32 -5.62 -1.81 2.52
N VAL A 33 -5.35 -2.89 1.79
CA VAL A 33 -5.34 -4.24 2.33
C VAL A 33 -4.45 -4.16 3.57
N PRO A 34 -4.94 -4.48 4.77
CA PRO A 34 -4.12 -4.48 5.96
C PRO A 34 -3.10 -5.61 5.83
N THR A 35 -2.00 -5.33 5.17
CA THR A 35 -0.85 -6.24 5.12
C THR A 35 -0.24 -6.22 6.52
N ARG A 36 -0.35 -7.34 7.23
CA ARG A 36 0.28 -7.49 8.54
C ARG A 36 1.78 -7.61 8.32
N PHE A 37 2.48 -6.50 8.47
CA PHE A 37 3.93 -6.41 8.38
C PHE A 37 4.62 -7.25 9.47
N TYR A 38 5.87 -7.66 9.21
CA TYR A 38 6.71 -8.39 10.17
C TYR A 38 7.07 -7.52 11.37
N LYS A 39 7.01 -8.09 12.58
CA LYS A 39 7.55 -7.42 13.77
C LYS A 39 9.07 -7.59 13.83
N VAL A 40 9.82 -6.50 13.66
CA VAL A 40 11.29 -6.55 13.74
C VAL A 40 11.74 -6.66 15.20
N ARG A 41 12.60 -7.64 15.51
CA ARG A 41 13.13 -7.92 16.85
C ARG A 41 14.61 -8.32 16.77
N ASP A 42 15.37 -8.07 17.83
CA ASP A 42 16.76 -8.53 17.91
C ASP A 42 16.87 -10.05 18.14
N HIS A 43 16.01 -10.59 19.00
CA HIS A 43 15.88 -12.02 19.26
C HIS A 43 14.51 -12.52 18.80
N LEU A 44 14.50 -13.59 18.01
CA LEU A 44 13.26 -14.19 17.51
C LEU A 44 12.89 -15.40 18.37
N THR A 45 11.61 -15.54 18.64
CA THR A 45 11.08 -16.64 19.44
C THR A 45 9.85 -17.23 18.75
N LEU A 46 9.76 -18.55 18.76
CA LEU A 46 8.57 -19.27 18.30
C LEU A 46 7.49 -19.17 19.38
N ARG A 47 6.30 -18.66 19.03
CA ARG A 47 5.16 -18.53 19.95
C ARG A 47 4.18 -19.70 19.85
N CYS A 48 4.22 -20.41 18.74
CA CYS A 48 3.26 -21.42 18.34
C CYS A 48 3.98 -22.64 17.74
N ARG A 49 3.28 -23.76 17.62
CA ARG A 49 3.85 -25.00 17.05
C ARG A 49 4.09 -24.90 15.54
N ASP A 50 3.26 -24.14 14.84
CA ASP A 50 3.35 -23.96 13.38
C ASP A 50 4.39 -22.90 12.98
N CYS A 51 4.95 -22.21 13.98
CA CYS A 51 5.94 -21.16 13.78
C CYS A 51 7.29 -21.83 13.49
N HIS A 52 7.98 -21.42 12.42
CA HIS A 52 9.29 -21.96 12.06
C HIS A 52 10.25 -20.84 11.65
N PHE A 53 11.55 -21.16 11.68
CA PHE A 53 12.62 -20.24 11.30
C PHE A 53 12.97 -20.39 9.82
N ASP A 54 12.92 -19.27 9.10
CA ASP A 54 13.34 -19.15 7.71
C ASP A 54 14.54 -18.21 7.60
N ARG A 55 15.55 -18.56 6.81
CA ARG A 55 16.66 -17.66 6.47
C ARG A 55 16.51 -17.21 5.02
N ARG A 56 16.42 -15.89 4.81
CA ARG A 56 16.34 -15.27 3.48
C ARG A 56 17.35 -14.12 3.43
N GLU A 57 18.21 -14.09 2.42
CA GLU A 57 19.18 -12.99 2.20
C GLU A 57 20.06 -12.66 3.43
N GLY A 58 20.46 -13.69 4.20
CA GLY A 58 21.28 -13.51 5.41
C GLY A 58 20.52 -12.96 6.62
N ARG A 59 19.19 -12.83 6.54
CA ARG A 59 18.31 -12.38 7.64
C ARG A 59 17.41 -13.53 8.11
N LEU A 60 17.27 -13.68 9.43
CA LEU A 60 16.36 -14.66 10.02
C LEU A 60 14.94 -14.11 10.12
N TYR A 61 13.96 -14.94 9.79
CA TYR A 61 12.54 -14.66 9.87
C TYR A 61 11.85 -15.77 10.67
N VAL A 62 10.75 -15.41 11.34
CA VAL A 62 9.79 -16.38 11.84
C VAL A 62 8.54 -16.25 11.00
N GLU A 63 8.17 -17.35 10.37
CA GLU A 63 6.96 -17.46 9.57
C GLU A 63 5.94 -18.32 10.30
N CYS A 64 4.66 -17.99 10.11
CA CYS A 64 3.55 -18.73 10.67
C CYS A 64 2.41 -18.72 9.66
N LYS A 65 1.92 -19.92 9.31
CA LYS A 65 0.80 -20.10 8.37
C LYS A 65 -0.53 -19.74 9.03
N THR A 66 -0.71 -20.12 10.30
CA THR A 66 -1.96 -20.00 11.05
C THR A 66 -2.22 -18.56 11.54
N TYR A 67 -1.20 -17.90 12.08
CA TYR A 67 -1.34 -16.59 12.72
C TYR A 67 -0.34 -15.57 12.18
N PRO A 68 -0.77 -14.58 11.37
CA PRO A 68 0.13 -13.56 10.82
C PRO A 68 0.73 -12.64 11.89
N ARG A 69 0.16 -12.59 13.11
CA ARG A 69 0.70 -11.82 14.25
C ARG A 69 2.01 -12.38 14.82
N HIS A 70 2.35 -13.63 14.46
CA HIS A 70 3.59 -14.27 14.90
C HIS A 70 4.77 -13.98 13.97
N LYS A 71 4.51 -13.41 12.78
CA LYS A 71 5.54 -13.07 11.81
C LYS A 71 6.53 -12.07 12.39
N GLN A 72 7.79 -12.47 12.47
CA GLN A 72 8.88 -11.67 13.01
C GLN A 72 10.05 -11.66 12.04
N ALA A 73 10.85 -10.60 12.08
CA ALA A 73 12.08 -10.51 11.31
C ALA A 73 13.23 -10.05 12.21
N GLN A 74 14.42 -10.58 11.99
CA GLN A 74 15.61 -10.17 12.72
C GLN A 74 15.93 -8.72 12.43
N LYS A 75 16.36 -7.94 13.41
CA LYS A 75 16.94 -6.63 13.14
C LYS A 75 18.28 -6.85 12.42
N MET A 76 18.39 -6.35 11.20
CA MET A 76 19.66 -6.36 10.50
C MET A 76 20.60 -5.43 11.26
N ARG A 77 21.75 -5.95 11.67
CA ARG A 77 22.80 -5.10 12.24
C ARG A 77 23.49 -4.43 11.06
N GLU A 78 23.86 -3.17 11.26
CA GLU A 78 24.82 -2.49 10.39
C GLU A 78 25.99 -3.45 10.13
N PRO A 79 26.45 -3.62 8.88
CA PRO A 79 27.69 -4.34 8.64
C PRO A 79 28.76 -3.77 9.56
N ARG A 80 29.57 -4.65 10.18
CA ARG A 80 30.55 -4.27 11.21
C ARG A 80 31.65 -3.32 10.70
N GLN A 81 31.64 -3.00 9.40
CA GLN A 81 32.38 -1.91 8.79
C GLN A 81 31.42 -1.01 8.02
N PRO A 82 30.87 0.01 8.69
CA PRO A 82 30.34 1.14 7.95
C PRO A 82 31.57 1.85 7.30
N TRP A 83 31.49 2.24 6.03
CA TRP A 83 32.48 3.04 5.27
C TRP A 83 33.92 2.47 5.04
N THR A 84 34.17 1.77 3.93
CA THR A 84 35.48 1.88 3.25
C THR A 84 35.50 3.20 2.45
N TYR A 85 35.52 4.33 3.15
CA TYR A 85 36.19 5.59 2.76
C TYR A 85 36.05 6.60 3.91
N LYS A 86 37.10 6.72 4.71
CA LYS A 86 37.23 7.72 5.77
C LYS A 86 37.60 9.06 5.12
N ARG A 87 36.65 9.97 4.91
CA ARG A 87 36.96 11.41 4.88
C ARG A 87 36.50 12.02 6.19
N ALA A 88 37.44 12.60 6.94
CA ALA A 88 37.10 13.43 8.08
C ALA A 88 36.45 14.72 7.56
N VAL A 89 35.12 14.80 7.65
CA VAL A 89 34.42 16.08 7.50
C VAL A 89 34.64 16.82 8.82
N TRP A 90 35.58 17.77 8.80
CA TRP A 90 35.85 18.66 9.92
C TRP A 90 34.55 19.37 10.31
N LYS A 91 33.94 18.96 11.42
CA LYS A 91 32.84 19.72 12.02
C LYS A 91 33.47 20.94 12.67
N HIS A 92 33.38 22.09 12.00
CA HIS A 92 33.58 23.38 12.65
C HIS A 92 32.44 23.57 13.65
N TYR A 93 32.77 23.51 14.93
CA TYR A 93 31.88 23.98 15.98
C TYR A 93 31.98 25.52 15.96
N CYS A 94 30.91 26.19 15.52
CA CYS A 94 30.72 27.59 15.87
C CYS A 94 30.30 27.63 17.35
N TYR A 95 31.09 28.37 18.13
CA TYR A 95 30.84 28.70 19.53
C TYR A 95 29.54 29.50 19.71
#